data_AF-A0AAU9RF98-F1
#
_entry.id   AF-A0AAU9RF98-F1
#
_cell.length_a   1.000
_cell.length_b   1.000
_cell.length_c   1.000
_cell.angle_alpha   90.00
_cell.angle_beta   90.00
_cell.angle_gamma   90.00
#
_symmetry.space_group_name_H-M   'P 1'
#
loop_
_entity.id
_entity.type
_entity.pdbx_description
1 polymer ?
#
loop_
_entity_poly.entity_id
_entity_poly.type
_entity_poly.pdbx_seq_one_letter_code
_entity_poly.pdbx_strand_id
1 'polypeptide(L)'
;MRNNMGDTVKASWYQPLSPLTNSAIAAELSHSIFSSETIFTLGTQYSPFPLTLMKARMSSNGKLGALVRQELVPSVYLTIAGDVDVRTEARSAKLGLSLAIKP
;
A
#
# COMPACT_ATOMS: atom_id res chain seq x y z
N MET A 1 -30.06 8.55 -9.95
CA MET A 1 -28.94 7.60 -9.93
C MET A 1 -27.89 8.09 -10.92
N ARG A 2 -26.77 8.67 -10.47
CA ARG A 2 -25.74 9.22 -11.36
C ARG A 2 -24.66 8.15 -11.55
N ASN A 3 -24.47 7.74 -12.79
CA ASN A 3 -23.62 6.63 -13.20
C ASN A 3 -22.15 7.07 -13.22
N ASN A 4 -21.32 6.61 -12.28
CA ASN A 4 -19.89 6.95 -12.13
C ASN A 4 -18.98 6.22 -13.15
N MET A 5 -19.47 5.96 -14.38
CA MET A 5 -18.66 5.36 -15.45
C MET A 5 -17.68 6.40 -16.01
N GLY A 6 -16.44 6.40 -15.52
CA GLY A 6 -15.32 7.16 -16.09
C GLY A 6 -14.80 8.36 -15.29
N ASP A 7 -15.30 8.59 -14.07
CA ASP A 7 -14.96 9.80 -13.29
C ASP A 7 -13.52 9.87 -12.78
N THR A 8 -12.78 8.75 -12.79
CA THR A 8 -11.44 8.67 -12.21
C THR A 8 -10.46 8.02 -13.17
N VAL A 9 -9.44 8.77 -13.57
CA VAL A 9 -8.30 8.28 -14.34
C VAL A 9 -7.22 7.86 -13.35
N LYS A 10 -6.68 6.65 -13.51
CA LYS A 10 -5.58 6.15 -12.69
C LYS A 10 -4.40 5.78 -13.58
N ALA A 11 -3.23 6.29 -13.24
CA ALA A 11 -1.96 5.92 -13.83
C ALA A 11 -1.09 5.31 -12.75
N SER A 12 -0.62 4.08 -12.95
CA SER A 12 0.27 3.39 -12.02
C SER A 12 1.58 3.04 -12.71
N TRP A 13 2.69 3.35 -12.08
CA TRP A 13 4.04 2.99 -12.49
C TRP A 13 4.62 2.01 -11.49
N TYR A 14 5.02 0.83 -11.95
CA TYR A 14 5.67 -0.18 -11.11
C TYR A 14 7.05 -0.49 -11.68
N GLN A 15 8.07 -0.27 -10.86
CA GLN A 15 9.46 -0.49 -11.24
C GLN A 15 10.12 -1.49 -10.27
N PRO A 16 10.23 -2.77 -10.65
CA PRO A 16 10.98 -3.75 -9.89
C PRO A 16 12.48 -3.47 -10.05
N LEU A 17 13.19 -3.30 -8.94
CA LEU A 17 14.63 -3.01 -8.94
C LEU A 17 15.46 -4.29 -8.87
N SER A 18 15.01 -5.28 -8.11
CA SER A 18 15.76 -6.53 -7.92
C SER A 18 14.84 -7.67 -7.48
N PRO A 19 14.81 -8.79 -8.22
CA PRO A 19 14.10 -10.00 -7.80
C PRO A 19 14.68 -10.60 -6.52
N LEU A 20 16.00 -10.46 -6.32
CA LEU A 20 16.74 -11.09 -5.22
C LEU A 20 16.37 -10.52 -3.84
N THR A 21 16.04 -9.23 -3.78
CA THR A 21 15.67 -8.51 -2.55
C THR A 21 14.21 -8.08 -2.54
N ASN A 22 13.40 -8.56 -3.50
CA ASN A 22 12.01 -8.14 -3.75
C ASN A 22 11.82 -6.62 -3.58
N SER A 23 12.82 -5.84 -3.99
CA SER A 23 12.79 -4.40 -3.92
C SER A 23 12.06 -3.87 -5.14
N ALA A 24 10.99 -3.13 -4.92
CA ALA A 24 10.30 -2.44 -6.00
C ALA A 24 9.73 -1.12 -5.52
N ILE A 25 9.62 -0.21 -6.46
CA ILE A 25 9.00 1.09 -6.25
C ILE A 25 7.72 1.09 -7.08
N ALA A 26 6.65 1.57 -6.47
CA ALA A 26 5.36 1.77 -7.10
C ALA A 26 4.97 3.24 -6.95
N ALA A 27 4.46 3.84 -8.00
CA ALA A 27 3.81 5.15 -7.96
C ALA A 27 2.43 5.00 -8.57
N GLU A 28 1.42 5.62 -7.98
CA GLU A 28 0.05 5.59 -8.47
C GLU A 28 -0.51 7.01 -8.38
N LEU A 29 -0.86 7.58 -9.53
CA LEU A 29 -1.54 8.85 -9.67
C LEU A 29 -3.00 8.58 -10.00
N SER A 30 -3.91 8.98 -9.12
CA SER A 30 -5.36 8.92 -9.36
C SER A 30 -5.89 10.33 -9.49
N HIS A 31 -6.44 10.68 -10.64
CA HIS A 31 -7.05 11.98 -10.92
C HIS A 31 -8.56 11.79 -11.09
N SER A 32 -9.35 12.43 -10.21
CA SER A 32 -10.80 12.50 -10.36
C SER A 32 -11.14 13.71 -11.22
N ILE A 33 -11.66 13.47 -12.43
CA ILE A 33 -12.07 14.52 -13.36
C ILE A 33 -13.25 15.32 -12.78
N PHE A 34 -14.13 14.65 -12.02
CA PHE A 34 -15.34 15.26 -11.47
C PHE A 34 -15.09 16.09 -10.21
N SER A 35 -14.25 15.61 -9.29
CA SER A 35 -13.94 16.32 -8.05
C SER A 35 -12.72 17.24 -8.19
N SER A 36 -12.08 17.28 -9.37
CA SER A 36 -10.81 17.95 -9.64
C SER A 36 -9.71 17.61 -8.61
N GLU A 37 -9.81 16.45 -7.97
CA GLU A 37 -8.92 16.02 -6.90
C GLU A 37 -7.86 15.09 -7.47
N THR A 38 -6.60 15.40 -7.20
CA THR A 38 -5.45 14.60 -7.67
C THR A 38 -4.78 13.95 -6.47
N ILE A 39 -4.92 12.63 -6.39
CA ILE A 39 -4.31 11.82 -5.34
C ILE A 39 -3.10 11.13 -5.93
N PHE A 40 -1.93 11.63 -5.54
CA PHE A 40 -0.67 10.95 -5.81
C PHE A 40 -0.35 9.99 -4.67
N THR A 41 0.04 8.77 -5.00
CA THR A 41 0.46 7.73 -4.07
C THR A 41 1.84 7.24 -4.47
N LEU A 42 2.74 7.19 -3.51
CA LEU A 42 4.02 6.50 -3.64
C LEU A 42 4.02 5.28 -2.74
N GLY A 43 4.52 4.17 -3.25
CA GLY A 43 4.70 2.93 -2.51
C GLY A 43 6.09 2.38 -2.75
N THR A 44 6.67 1.80 -1.72
CA THR A 44 7.91 1.05 -1.82
C THR A 44 7.70 -0.31 -1.19
N GLN A 45 8.35 -1.31 -1.76
CA GLN A 45 8.48 -2.62 -1.14
C GLN A 45 9.95 -2.98 -1.06
N TYR A 46 10.30 -3.63 0.03
CA TYR A 46 11.65 -4.03 0.33
C TYR A 46 11.62 -5.33 1.14
N SER A 47 12.40 -6.32 0.73
CA SER A 47 12.55 -7.59 1.43
C SER A 47 14.00 -7.73 1.89
N PRO A 48 14.35 -7.25 3.10
CA PRO A 48 15.71 -7.38 3.63
C PRO A 48 16.09 -8.85 3.86
N PHE A 49 15.10 -9.69 4.15
CA PHE A 49 15.27 -11.12 4.39
C PHE A 49 14.34 -11.93 3.49
N PRO A 50 14.70 -13.17 3.12
CA PRO A 50 13.82 -14.07 2.36
C PRO A 50 12.47 -14.32 3.06
N LEU A 51 12.49 -14.22 4.39
CA LEU A 51 11.39 -14.51 5.31
C LEU A 51 10.61 -13.24 5.70
N THR A 52 11.02 -12.05 5.26
CA THR A 52 10.43 -10.77 5.72
C THR A 52 10.26 -9.80 4.58
N LEU A 53 9.01 -9.43 4.32
CA LEU A 53 8.60 -8.47 3.30
C LEU A 53 8.04 -7.22 3.98
N MET A 54 8.63 -6.07 3.68
CA MET A 54 8.16 -4.77 4.13
C MET A 54 7.60 -3.98 2.95
N LYS A 55 6.49 -3.29 3.18
CA LYS A 55 5.85 -2.39 2.24
C LYS A 55 5.50 -1.10 2.96
N ALA A 56 5.77 0.01 2.31
CA ALA A 56 5.33 1.33 2.76
C ALA A 56 4.56 1.99 1.62
N ARG A 57 3.54 2.77 1.98
CA ARG A 57 2.71 3.55 1.07
C ARG A 57 2.49 4.91 1.70
N MET A 58 2.61 5.95 0.89
CA MET A 58 2.28 7.32 1.25
C MET A 58 1.39 7.90 0.16
N SER A 59 0.40 8.70 0.54
CA SER A 59 -0.50 9.35 -0.40
C SER A 59 -0.66 10.83 -0.05
N SER A 60 -0.76 11.66 -1.09
CA SER A 60 -0.93 13.12 -1.02
C SER A 60 -2.20 13.54 -0.29
N ASN A 61 -3.19 12.64 -0.21
CA ASN A 61 -4.39 12.84 0.60
C ASN A 61 -4.14 12.74 2.12
N GLY A 62 -2.89 12.61 2.58
CA GLY A 62 -2.56 12.53 4.01
C GLY A 62 -2.72 11.14 4.61
N LYS A 63 -2.80 10.10 3.75
CA LYS A 63 -2.79 8.70 4.18
C LYS A 63 -1.38 8.13 4.09
N LEU A 64 -0.94 7.54 5.18
CA LEU A 64 0.32 6.82 5.32
C LEU A 64 -0.01 5.38 5.70
N GLY A 65 0.64 4.42 5.06
CA GLY A 65 0.41 3.00 5.27
C GLY A 65 1.73 2.25 5.33
N ALA A 66 1.79 1.25 6.19
CA ALA A 66 2.91 0.33 6.28
C ALA A 66 2.38 -1.09 6.44
N LEU A 67 3.05 -2.05 5.84
CA LEU A 67 2.76 -3.47 5.95
C LEU A 67 4.06 -4.23 6.09
N VAL A 68 4.11 -5.09 7.10
CA VAL A 68 5.21 -6.02 7.33
C VAL A 68 4.64 -7.42 7.32
N ARG A 69 5.15 -8.28 6.45
CA ARG A 69 4.85 -9.70 6.42
C ARG A 69 6.10 -10.47 6.80
N GLN A 70 5.99 -11.31 7.80
CA GLN A 70 7.06 -12.16 8.29
C GLN A 70 6.62 -13.62 8.29
N GLU A 71 7.47 -14.49 7.76
CA GLU A 71 7.33 -15.93 7.91
C GLU A 71 7.82 -16.34 9.29
N LEU A 72 6.92 -16.90 10.12
CA LEU A 72 7.24 -17.32 11.49
C LEU A 72 7.77 -18.75 11.51
N VAL A 73 7.07 -19.63 10.79
CA VAL A 73 7.46 -21.02 10.58
C VAL A 73 7.23 -21.33 9.10
N PRO A 74 7.88 -22.37 8.54
CA PRO A 74 7.61 -22.79 7.17
C PRO A 74 6.10 -22.91 6.97
N SER A 75 5.58 -22.32 5.90
CA SER A 75 4.15 -22.28 5.59
C SER A 75 3.26 -21.36 6.44
N VAL A 76 3.78 -20.61 7.42
CA VAL A 76 2.98 -19.66 8.23
C VAL A 76 3.52 -18.25 8.12
N TYR A 77 2.66 -17.36 7.63
CA TYR A 77 2.97 -15.95 7.38
C TYR A 77 2.14 -15.06 8.31
N LEU A 78 2.80 -14.31 9.18
CA LEU A 78 2.21 -13.23 9.94
C LEU A 78 2.28 -11.95 9.10
N THR A 79 1.19 -11.22 8.97
CA THR A 79 1.16 -9.90 8.33
C THR A 79 0.59 -8.87 9.30
N ILE A 80 1.37 -7.84 9.57
CA ILE A 80 0.98 -6.67 10.36
C ILE A 80 0.86 -5.50 9.38
N ALA A 81 -0.27 -4.82 9.39
CA ALA A 81 -0.51 -3.63 8.58
C ALA A 81 -0.94 -2.47 9.49
N GLY A 82 -0.53 -1.27 9.16
CA GLY A 82 -0.92 -0.06 9.85
C GLY A 82 -1.14 1.06 8.85
N ASP A 83 -2.31 1.69 8.91
CA ASP A 83 -2.65 2.85 8.10
C ASP A 83 -3.01 4.02 9.02
N VAL A 84 -2.53 5.21 8.70
CA VAL A 84 -2.75 6.44 9.44
C VAL A 84 -3.27 7.49 8.47
N ASP A 85 -4.45 8.03 8.77
CA ASP A 85 -5.02 9.18 8.09
C ASP A 85 -4.81 10.42 8.97
N VAL A 86 -3.87 11.28 8.54
CA VAL A 86 -3.46 12.46 9.30
C VAL A 86 -4.30 13.69 8.95
N ARG A 87 -5.10 13.62 7.87
CA ARG A 87 -5.91 14.74 7.37
C ARG A 87 -7.28 14.82 8.06
N THR A 88 -7.72 13.73 8.69
CA THR A 88 -8.96 13.75 9.47
C THR A 88 -8.73 14.43 10.81
N GLU A 89 -9.62 15.35 11.21
CA GLU A 89 -9.61 16.04 12.52
C GLU A 89 -9.48 15.07 13.72
N ALA A 90 -9.89 13.81 13.54
CA ALA A 90 -9.82 12.76 14.54
C ALA A 90 -8.55 11.88 14.49
N ARG A 91 -7.58 12.15 13.61
CA ARG A 91 -6.36 11.33 13.36
C ARG A 91 -6.65 9.83 13.42
N SER A 92 -7.23 9.27 12.36
CA SER A 92 -7.63 7.86 12.35
C SER A 92 -6.41 6.97 12.09
N ALA A 93 -6.00 6.19 13.08
CA ALA A 93 -5.04 5.10 12.93
C ALA A 93 -5.79 3.76 12.88
N LYS A 94 -5.49 2.96 11.87
CA LYS A 94 -6.00 1.60 11.68
C LYS A 94 -4.82 0.66 11.78
N LEU A 95 -4.98 -0.39 12.60
CA LEU A 95 -4.02 -1.47 12.68
C LEU A 95 -4.74 -2.75 12.25
N GLY A 96 -4.08 -3.54 11.42
CA GLY A 96 -4.55 -4.82 10.93
C GLY A 96 -3.52 -5.90 11.24
N LEU A 97 -4.01 -7.06 11.65
CA LEU A 97 -3.20 -8.25 11.86
C LEU A 97 -3.85 -9.39 11.09
N SER A 98 -3.05 -10.14 10.34
CA SER A 98 -3.50 -11.37 9.70
C SER A 98 -2.45 -12.47 9.81
N LEU A 99 -2.92 -13.70 9.90
CA LEU A 99 -2.11 -14.90 9.89
C LEU A 99 -2.58 -15.75 8.72
N ALA A 100 -1.65 -16.11 7.84
CA ALA A 100 -1.92 -16.93 6.67
C ALA A 100 -1.10 -18.21 6.75
N ILE A 101 -1.74 -19.34 6.44
CA ILE A 101 -1.10 -20.65 6.40
C ILE A 101 -1.17 -21.15 4.96
N LYS A 102 -0.03 -21.53 4.39
CA LYS A 102 0.03 -22.20 3.08
C LYS A 102 0.13 -23.72 3.30
N PRO A 103 -0.83 -24.52 2.82
CA PRO A 103 -0.72 -25.97 2.88
C PRO A 103 0.45 -26.49 2.03
#